data_AF-A0A1G1BYK0-F1
#
_entry.id   AF-A0A1G1BYK0-F1
#
_cell.length_a   1.000
_cell.length_b   1.000
_cell.length_c   1.000
_cell.angle_alpha   90.00
_cell.angle_beta   90.00
_cell.angle_gamma   90.00
#
_symmetry.space_group_name_H-M   'P 1'
#
loop_
_entity.id
_entity.type
_entity.pdbx_description
1 polymer ?
#
loop_
_entity_poly.entity_id
_entity_poly.type
_entity_poly.pdbx_seq_one_letter_code
_entity_poly.pdbx_strand_id
1 'polypeptide(L)'
;MKLEVVMRIGRDYIQILEFVREHRIDLIILGRQGKTAFSALLFGNVAERVVRKADCPVLVVPQAFREAGAAGNAEPATASRVRRST
;
A
#
# COMPACT_ATOMS: atom_id res chain seq x y z
N MET A 1 -5.51 -19.48 -12.84
CA MET A 1 -4.96 -18.18 -12.42
C MET A 1 -3.59 -18.04 -13.05
N LYS A 2 -3.39 -17.01 -13.89
CA LYS A 2 -2.10 -16.76 -14.56
C LYS A 2 -1.34 -15.72 -13.74
N LEU A 3 -0.10 -16.01 -13.39
CA LEU A 3 0.80 -15.05 -12.73
C LEU A 3 1.86 -14.62 -13.74
N GLU A 4 2.03 -13.31 -13.89
CA GLU A 4 3.08 -12.72 -14.71
C GLU A 4 3.89 -11.77 -13.84
N VAL A 5 5.21 -11.96 -13.81
CA VAL A 5 6.14 -11.12 -13.05
C VAL A 5 6.90 -10.26 -14.04
N VAL A 6 6.83 -8.95 -13.85
CA VAL A 6 7.44 -7.96 -14.74
C VAL A 6 8.40 -7.08 -13.95
N MET A 7 9.59 -6.86 -14.50
CA MET A 7 10.56 -5.89 -14.00
C MET A 7 10.75 -4.78 -15.04
N ARG A 8 10.77 -3.52 -14.60
CA ARG A 8 11.00 -2.34 -15.44
C ARG A 8 12.07 -1.47 -14.78
N ILE A 9 12.83 -0.74 -15.60
CA ILE A 9 13.87 0.17 -15.15
C ILE A 9 13.43 1.60 -15.48
N GLY A 10 13.52 2.51 -14.50
CA GLY A 10 13.16 3.91 -14.67
C GLY A 10 12.57 4.51 -13.41
N ARG A 11 11.83 5.60 -13.55
CA ARG A 11 11.10 6.21 -12.44
C ARG A 11 9.86 5.38 -12.13
N ASP A 12 9.79 4.79 -10.93
CA ASP A 12 8.78 3.79 -10.52
C ASP A 12 7.35 4.14 -10.97
N TYR A 13 6.84 5.31 -10.56
CA TYR A 13 5.46 5.69 -10.85
C TYR A 13 5.18 5.87 -12.34
N ILE A 14 6.19 6.25 -13.15
CA ILE A 14 6.02 6.39 -14.60
C ILE A 14 5.91 5.00 -15.22
N GLN A 15 6.81 4.10 -14.87
CA GLN A 15 6.83 2.74 -15.40
C GLN A 15 5.55 1.96 -15.01
N ILE A 16 5.05 2.17 -13.80
CA ILE A 16 3.76 1.58 -13.37
C ILE A 16 2.61 2.11 -14.24
N LEU A 17 2.52 3.42 -14.45
CA LEU A 17 1.42 4.03 -15.21
C LEU A 17 1.49 3.73 -16.70
N GLU A 18 2.70 3.60 -17.27
CA GLU A 18 2.91 3.14 -18.65
C GLU A 18 2.44 1.69 -18.82
N PHE A 19 2.86 0.80 -17.92
CA PHE A 19 2.44 -0.60 -17.94
C PHE A 19 0.91 -0.73 -17.84
N VAL A 20 0.27 0.04 -16.96
CA VAL A 20 -1.19 0.06 -16.81
C VAL A 20 -1.90 0.44 -18.11
N ARG A 21 -1.39 1.45 -18.82
CA ARG A 21 -1.95 1.90 -20.11
C ARG A 21 -1.70 0.88 -21.22
N GLU A 22 -0.49 0.33 -21.31
CA GLU A 22 -0.11 -0.68 -22.32
C GLU A 22 -0.96 -1.95 -22.20
N HIS A 23 -1.22 -2.38 -20.97
CA HIS A 23 -1.89 -3.66 -20.69
C HIS A 23 -3.36 -3.51 -20.30
N ARG A 24 -3.92 -2.29 -20.29
CA ARG A 24 -5.30 -1.98 -19.90
C ARG A 24 -5.69 -2.61 -18.57
N ILE A 25 -4.89 -2.35 -17.54
CA ILE A 25 -5.11 -2.92 -16.21
C ILE A 25 -6.34 -2.27 -15.55
N ASP A 26 -7.28 -3.08 -15.05
CA ASP A 26 -8.53 -2.61 -14.44
C ASP A 26 -8.40 -2.21 -12.97
N LEU A 27 -7.34 -2.66 -12.27
CA LEU A 27 -7.10 -2.37 -10.86
C LEU A 27 -5.60 -2.44 -10.53
N ILE A 28 -5.10 -1.44 -9.82
CA ILE A 28 -3.75 -1.46 -9.24
C ILE A 28 -3.86 -1.76 -7.74
N ILE A 29 -3.07 -2.71 -7.25
CA ILE A 29 -2.93 -2.99 -5.81
C ILE A 29 -1.52 -2.60 -5.36
N LEU A 30 -1.44 -1.69 -4.39
CA LEU A 30 -0.17 -1.23 -3.83
C LEU A 30 -0.10 -1.54 -2.34
N GLY A 31 1.04 -2.07 -1.89
CA GLY A 31 1.36 -2.14 -0.46
C GLY A 31 1.96 -0.82 0.04
N ARG A 32 1.64 -0.43 1.28
CA ARG A 32 2.30 0.70 1.96
C ARG A 32 3.08 0.22 3.19
N GLN A 33 4.38 0.51 3.24
CA GLN A 33 5.22 0.24 4.41
C GLN A 33 4.88 1.20 5.56
N GLY A 34 4.68 0.67 6.77
CA GLY A 34 4.21 1.40 7.95
C GLY A 34 5.31 1.81 8.92
N LYS A 35 6.38 2.46 8.46
CA LYS A 35 7.45 2.92 9.37
C LYS A 35 7.43 4.44 9.53
N THR A 36 7.51 4.85 10.81
CA THR A 36 7.62 6.19 11.42
C THR A 36 6.30 6.93 11.74
N ALA A 37 6.16 7.40 12.99
CA ALA A 37 4.98 8.08 13.53
C ALA A 37 4.63 9.44 12.88
N PHE A 38 5.40 9.87 11.88
CA PHE A 38 5.09 10.99 10.97
C PHE A 38 4.39 10.53 9.66
N SER A 39 4.17 9.22 9.48
CA SER A 39 3.66 8.60 8.24
C SER A 39 2.15 8.40 8.20
N ALA A 40 1.39 8.89 9.19
CA ALA A 40 -0.08 8.77 9.17
C ALA A 40 -0.73 9.53 7.99
N LEU A 41 -0.02 10.47 7.37
CA LEU A 41 -0.53 11.35 6.32
C LEU A 41 0.16 11.20 4.95
N LEU A 42 1.24 10.42 4.84
CA LEU A 42 1.98 10.27 3.59
C LEU A 42 1.77 8.86 3.00
N PHE A 43 0.95 8.79 1.96
CA PHE A 43 1.12 7.77 0.92
C PHE A 43 2.59 7.87 0.48
N GLY A 44 3.36 6.78 0.45
CA GLY A 44 4.76 6.86 -0.02
C GLY A 44 4.82 7.55 -1.39
N ASN A 45 5.91 8.25 -1.72
CA ASN A 45 6.00 9.11 -2.92
C ASN A 45 5.57 8.39 -4.22
N VAL A 46 5.78 7.07 -4.33
CA VAL A 46 5.30 6.26 -5.45
C VAL A 46 3.79 6.03 -5.38
N ALA A 47 3.27 5.54 -4.25
CA ALA A 47 1.85 5.27 -4.07
C ALA A 47 1.00 6.52 -4.24
N GLU A 48 1.43 7.67 -3.69
CA GLU A 48 0.75 8.96 -3.89
C GLU A 48 0.67 9.32 -5.38
N ARG A 49 1.81 9.25 -6.08
CA ARG A 49 1.86 9.61 -7.51
C ARG A 49 1.03 8.69 -8.38
N VAL A 50 0.98 7.39 -8.06
CA VAL A 50 0.15 6.43 -8.79
C VAL A 50 -1.33 6.70 -8.51
N VAL A 51 -1.75 6.83 -7.25
CA VAL A 51 -3.15 7.14 -6.89
C VAL A 51 -3.65 8.42 -7.58
N ARG A 52 -2.80 9.45 -7.69
CA ARG A 52 -3.17 10.73 -8.29
C ARG A 52 -3.23 10.74 -9.82
N LYS A 53 -2.59 9.77 -10.49
CA LYS A 53 -2.37 9.80 -11.95
C LYS A 53 -2.82 8.54 -12.69
N ALA A 54 -3.27 7.51 -11.99
CA ALA A 54 -3.75 6.29 -12.61
C ALA A 54 -5.07 6.53 -13.33
N ASP A 55 -5.20 5.96 -14.52
CA ASP A 55 -6.43 5.97 -15.31
C ASP A 55 -7.44 4.91 -14.84
N CYS A 56 -7.06 4.09 -13.84
CA CYS A 56 -7.88 3.02 -13.27
C CYS A 56 -7.89 3.08 -11.73
N PRO A 57 -8.86 2.40 -11.08
CA PRO A 57 -8.93 2.30 -9.62
C PRO A 57 -7.62 1.83 -8.99
N VAL A 58 -7.30 2.39 -7.81
CA VAL A 58 -6.10 2.02 -7.03
C VAL A 58 -6.51 1.64 -5.62
N LEU A 59 -6.17 0.40 -5.23
CA LEU A 59 -6.33 -0.11 -3.88
C LEU A 59 -5.00 -0.06 -3.13
N VAL A 60 -4.94 0.73 -2.06
CA VAL A 60 -3.76 0.81 -1.19
C VAL A 60 -3.99 -0.02 0.06
N VAL A 61 -3.17 -1.05 0.25
CA VAL A 61 -3.24 -1.97 1.38
C VAL A 61 -2.24 -1.55 2.46
N PRO A 62 -2.69 -1.14 3.66
CA PRO A 62 -1.80 -0.78 4.75
C PRO A 62 -1.13 -2.03 5.34
N GLN A 63 0.09 -1.88 5.85
CA GLN A 63 0.80 -2.98 6.53
C GLN A 63 0.01 -3.58 7.71
N ALA A 64 -0.77 -2.77 8.43
CA ALA A 64 -1.63 -3.20 9.53
C ALA A 64 -2.70 -4.23 9.12
N PHE A 65 -3.01 -4.35 7.82
CA PHE A 65 -3.93 -5.38 7.31
C PHE A 65 -3.37 -6.81 7.51
N ARG A 66 -2.07 -6.96 7.80
CA ARG A 66 -1.46 -8.26 8.13
C ARG A 66 -1.97 -8.86 9.45
N GLU A 67 -2.58 -8.08 10.33
CA GLU A 67 -3.02 -8.55 11.66
C GLU A 67 -4.36 -9.30 11.61
N ALA A 68 -5.23 -9.01 10.63
CA ALA A 68 -6.56 -9.64 10.55
C ALA A 68 -6.54 -11.09 10.01
N GLY A 69 -5.53 -11.47 9.23
CA GLY A 69 -5.36 -12.83 8.70
C GLY A 69 -4.38 -13.72 9.47
N ALA A 70 -3.64 -13.14 10.42
CA ALA A 70 -2.63 -13.84 11.24
C ALA A 70 -3.04 -14.00 12.72
N ALA A 71 -4.24 -13.53 13.11
CA ALA A 71 -4.82 -13.73 14.44
C ALA A 71 -5.31 -15.18 14.69
N GLY A 72 -4.62 -16.16 14.10
CA GLY A 72 -4.63 -17.56 14.55
C GLY A 72 -3.55 -17.85 15.61
N ASN A 73 -2.53 -17.00 15.77
CA ASN A 73 -1.60 -17.07 16.90
C ASN A 73 -0.69 -15.83 16.98
N ALA A 74 -1.18 -14.70 17.51
CA ALA A 74 -0.31 -13.61 17.99
C ALA A 74 -1.09 -12.71 18.95
N GLU A 75 -0.62 -12.66 20.19
CA GLU A 75 -1.06 -11.75 21.24
C GLU A 75 -0.83 -10.30 20.80
N PRO A 76 -1.84 -9.40 20.86
CA PRO A 76 -1.67 -8.03 20.42
C PRO A 76 -0.73 -7.28 21.37
N ALA A 77 0.39 -6.81 20.84
CA ALA A 77 1.33 -5.95 21.54
C ALA A 77 0.63 -4.66 21.98
N THR A 78 0.34 -4.59 23.29
CA THR A 78 0.08 -3.43 24.13
C THR A 78 -0.34 -2.15 23.39
N ALA A 79 -1.65 -1.98 23.23
CA ALA A 79 -2.25 -0.67 23.08
C ALA A 79 -1.87 0.17 24.32
N SER A 80 -1.08 1.23 24.12
CA SER A 80 -0.74 2.16 25.18
C SER A 80 -2.02 2.78 25.73
N ARG A 81 -2.33 2.44 26.97
CA ARG A 81 -3.45 2.95 27.75
C ARG A 81 -3.29 4.47 27.94
N VAL A 82 -3.91 5.26 27.07
CA VAL A 82 -4.14 6.69 27.34
C VAL A 82 -5.08 6.76 28.54
N ARG A 83 -4.51 6.98 29.73
CA ARG A 83 -5.26 7.29 30.94
C ARG A 83 -5.95 8.64 30.71
N ARG A 84 -7.28 8.65 30.65
CA ARG A 84 -8.04 9.89 30.88
C ARG A 84 -7.85 10.24 32.36
N SER A 85 -7.19 11.37 32.62
CA SER A 85 -7.28 12.02 33.93
C SER A 85 -8.65 12.68 34.05
N THR A 86 -9.18 12.61 35.26
CA THR A 86 -10.21 13.48 35.85
C THR A 86 -10.33 14.86 35.22
#